data_AF-A0A8M1HL38-F1
#
_entry.id   AF-A0A8M1HL38-F1
#
_cell.length_a   1.000
_cell.length_b   1.000
_cell.length_c   1.000
_cell.angle_alpha   90.00
_cell.angle_beta   90.00
_cell.angle_gamma   90.00
#
_symmetry.space_group_name_H-M   'P 1'
#
loop_
_entity.id
_entity.type
_entity.pdbx_description
1 polymer ?
#
loop_
_entity_poly.entity_id
_entity_poly.type
_entity_poly.pdbx_seq_one_letter_code
_entity_poly.pdbx_strand_id
1 'polypeptide(L)'
;MQTEAAAKTVERSRTDVAAVNASDSDLVLLYPRPVTRTRMGAAMSDPSLFDLLDWDQLSNADGESYLLKVEQLVSQLRGKLFVDRSGSGVDLRIAGIDDTVYSEDTEVVDSWGKFYLPQEVKMCVFAVVEGPSSTTALVLMTCEDRKMYGYDGEDLHEVASDLKELCFKGLEYPASKSYYHGEAFKDMTDDEWAEVRKGAVGKRLDKEHQKLVKAVKSQFLESLS
;
A
#
# COMPACT_ATOMS: atom_id res chain seq x y z
N MET A 1 -9.24 40.81 -63.60
CA MET A 1 -10.26 39.95 -62.96
C MET A 1 -10.06 40.04 -61.45
N GLN A 2 -10.87 40.68 -60.60
CA GLN A 2 -12.21 41.27 -60.75
C GLN A 2 -13.25 40.27 -61.29
N THR A 3 -14.37 39.98 -60.65
CA THR A 3 -15.34 40.85 -59.93
C THR A 3 -15.83 40.18 -58.63
N GLU A 4 -16.07 40.89 -57.51
CA GLU A 4 -17.40 41.37 -56.98
C GLU A 4 -18.43 40.28 -56.60
N ALA A 5 -19.37 40.47 -55.67
CA ALA A 5 -19.51 41.39 -54.51
C ALA A 5 -20.76 40.98 -53.68
N ALA A 6 -21.07 41.75 -52.61
CA ALA A 6 -22.36 41.98 -51.93
C ALA A 6 -23.49 40.91 -52.02
N ALA A 7 -23.99 40.29 -50.94
CA ALA A 7 -24.60 40.83 -49.69
C ALA A 7 -26.09 41.23 -49.78
N LYS A 8 -26.72 41.34 -48.59
CA LYS A 8 -28.09 41.81 -48.25
C LYS A 8 -29.32 40.88 -48.40
N THR A 9 -29.74 40.38 -47.24
CA THR A 9 -30.98 40.81 -46.53
C THR A 9 -32.38 40.47 -47.10
N VAL A 10 -33.02 39.49 -46.43
CA VAL A 10 -34.35 39.56 -45.76
C VAL A 10 -35.46 40.44 -46.38
N GLU A 11 -36.57 39.81 -46.81
CA GLU A 11 -37.92 39.81 -46.17
C GLU A 11 -38.77 38.71 -46.86
N ARG A 12 -39.64 37.87 -46.26
CA ARG A 12 -40.51 37.89 -45.06
C ARG A 12 -41.99 38.26 -45.35
N SER A 13 -42.74 37.36 -45.99
CA SER A 13 -44.21 37.26 -45.92
C SER A 13 -44.71 36.05 -46.72
N ARG A 14 -45.85 35.39 -46.42
CA ARG A 14 -46.68 35.26 -45.20
C ARG A 14 -47.72 34.14 -45.44
N THR A 15 -48.31 33.56 -44.38
CA THR A 15 -49.61 32.85 -44.31
C THR A 15 -49.80 31.55 -45.11
N ASP A 16 -50.52 30.53 -44.66
CA ASP A 16 -51.07 30.10 -43.34
C ASP A 16 -51.61 28.65 -43.57
N VAL A 17 -51.98 27.76 -42.64
CA VAL A 17 -52.20 27.73 -41.16
C VAL A 17 -51.93 26.25 -40.73
N ALA A 18 -51.72 25.79 -39.49
CA ALA A 18 -52.02 26.28 -38.14
C ALA A 18 -50.72 26.38 -37.27
N ALA A 19 -50.61 26.41 -35.93
CA ALA A 19 -51.36 25.88 -34.76
C ALA A 19 -51.34 24.34 -34.59
N VAL A 20 -51.49 23.75 -33.39
CA VAL A 20 -51.81 24.29 -32.05
C VAL A 20 -50.75 23.85 -31.00
N ASN A 21 -50.30 24.81 -30.18
CA ASN A 21 -49.75 24.80 -28.79
C ASN A 21 -49.07 23.55 -28.18
N ALA A 22 -48.12 23.67 -27.21
CA ALA A 22 -47.22 24.74 -26.75
C ALA A 22 -46.31 24.16 -25.62
N SER A 23 -45.17 24.82 -25.35
CA SER A 23 -44.19 24.55 -24.28
C SER A 23 -43.47 23.18 -24.33
N ASP A 24 -42.17 23.02 -24.65
CA ASP A 24 -40.91 23.74 -24.30
C ASP A 24 -40.14 23.06 -23.14
N SER A 25 -38.82 23.24 -23.11
CA SER A 25 -37.81 22.64 -22.21
C SER A 25 -37.46 21.16 -22.46
N ASP A 26 -36.76 20.89 -23.56
CA ASP A 26 -35.81 19.77 -23.63
C ASP A 26 -34.65 20.04 -22.64
N LEU A 27 -34.49 19.19 -21.62
CA LEU A 27 -33.27 19.19 -20.79
C LEU A 27 -32.95 17.76 -20.35
N VAL A 28 -31.95 17.17 -21.00
CA VAL A 28 -31.58 15.76 -20.87
C VAL A 28 -30.97 15.49 -19.48
N LEU A 29 -31.77 14.92 -18.58
CA LEU A 29 -31.31 14.43 -17.28
C LEU A 29 -31.13 12.91 -17.25
N LEU A 30 -30.03 12.49 -16.65
CA LEU A 30 -29.55 11.11 -16.60
C LEU A 30 -30.39 10.27 -15.62
N TYR A 31 -31.05 9.22 -16.11
CA TYR A 31 -31.58 8.15 -15.27
C TYR A 31 -31.35 6.77 -15.94
N PRO A 32 -30.78 5.78 -15.23
CA PRO A 32 -30.63 4.43 -15.75
C PRO A 32 -31.98 3.69 -15.80
N ARG A 33 -32.10 2.74 -16.73
CA ARG A 33 -33.30 1.89 -16.86
C ARG A 33 -33.44 0.94 -15.65
N PRO A 34 -34.67 0.60 -15.22
CA PRO A 34 -34.87 -0.31 -14.09
C PRO A 34 -34.42 -1.73 -14.45
N VAL A 35 -33.45 -2.26 -13.69
CA VAL A 35 -33.06 -3.67 -13.75
C VAL A 35 -34.17 -4.51 -13.11
N THR A 36 -34.58 -5.59 -13.79
CA THR A 36 -35.64 -6.48 -13.31
C THR A 36 -35.23 -7.16 -12.00
N ARG A 37 -36.13 -7.12 -11.00
CA ARG A 37 -35.93 -7.68 -9.66
C ARG A 37 -35.84 -9.22 -9.68
N THR A 38 -34.65 -9.74 -9.96
CA THR A 38 -34.30 -11.14 -9.70
C THR A 38 -34.47 -11.44 -8.20
N ARG A 39 -34.85 -12.69 -7.90
CA ARG A 39 -35.08 -13.19 -6.55
C ARG A 39 -33.83 -12.93 -5.68
N MET A 40 -33.99 -12.22 -4.57
CA MET A 40 -32.97 -12.17 -3.52
C MET A 40 -32.87 -13.56 -2.89
N GLY A 41 -31.92 -14.37 -3.37
CA GLY A 41 -31.21 -15.24 -2.45
C GLY A 41 -30.48 -14.34 -1.46
N ALA A 42 -30.45 -14.71 -0.19
CA ALA A 42 -29.59 -14.01 0.75
C ALA A 42 -28.14 -14.25 0.30
N ALA A 43 -27.45 -13.19 -0.11
CA ALA A 43 -26.00 -13.21 -0.08
C ALA A 43 -25.63 -13.43 1.39
N MET A 44 -25.05 -14.59 1.69
CA MET A 44 -24.40 -14.77 2.98
C MET A 44 -23.23 -13.80 2.97
N SER A 45 -23.25 -12.82 3.86
CA SER A 45 -22.11 -11.94 4.08
C SER A 45 -20.91 -12.82 4.38
N ASP A 46 -19.83 -12.71 3.60
CA ASP A 46 -18.58 -13.37 3.99
C ASP A 46 -18.18 -12.85 5.39
N PRO A 47 -17.92 -13.75 6.35
CA PRO A 47 -17.62 -13.33 7.72
C PRO A 47 -16.34 -12.50 7.71
N SER A 48 -16.43 -11.29 8.27
CA SER A 48 -15.30 -10.36 8.24
C SER A 48 -14.17 -10.88 9.13
N LEU A 49 -12.94 -10.39 8.95
CA LEU A 49 -11.79 -10.81 9.77
C LEU A 49 -12.12 -10.70 11.27
N PHE A 50 -12.86 -9.65 11.62
CA PHE A 50 -13.36 -9.38 12.97
C PHE A 50 -14.26 -10.49 13.54
N ASP A 51 -15.09 -11.13 12.72
CA ASP A 51 -16.03 -12.20 13.13
C ASP A 51 -15.34 -13.57 13.24
N LEU A 52 -14.13 -13.70 12.69
CA LEU A 52 -13.33 -14.92 12.65
C LEU A 52 -12.22 -14.96 13.73
N LEU A 53 -12.07 -13.89 14.51
CA LEU A 53 -10.96 -13.69 15.43
C LEU A 53 -11.35 -13.84 16.91
N ASP A 54 -10.62 -14.70 17.62
CA ASP A 54 -10.63 -14.71 19.09
C ASP A 54 -9.75 -13.57 19.61
N TRP A 55 -10.41 -12.43 19.81
CA TRP A 55 -9.81 -11.17 20.21
C TRP A 55 -9.22 -11.15 21.62
N ASP A 56 -9.69 -12.03 22.51
CA ASP A 56 -9.17 -12.15 23.88
C ASP A 56 -7.93 -13.05 23.89
N GLN A 57 -7.91 -14.11 23.08
CA GLN A 57 -6.72 -14.94 22.89
C GLN A 57 -5.56 -14.19 22.20
N LEU A 58 -5.85 -13.22 21.33
CA LEU A 58 -4.83 -12.35 20.74
C LEU A 58 -4.33 -11.28 21.72
N SER A 59 -5.22 -10.61 22.47
CA SER A 59 -4.78 -9.54 23.39
C SER A 59 -4.03 -10.02 24.63
N ASN A 60 -4.18 -11.29 25.01
CA ASN A 60 -3.54 -11.89 26.20
C ASN A 60 -2.29 -12.75 25.90
N ALA A 61 -1.86 -12.85 24.64
CA ALA A 61 -0.65 -13.58 24.26
C ALA A 61 0.63 -12.74 24.49
N ASP A 62 1.74 -13.36 24.90
CA ASP A 62 3.08 -12.76 24.75
C ASP A 62 3.46 -12.56 23.26
N GLY A 63 4.57 -11.87 22.98
CA GLY A 63 4.98 -11.51 21.62
C GLY A 63 5.14 -12.70 20.67
N GLU A 64 5.87 -13.74 21.09
CA GLU A 64 6.05 -14.97 20.30
C GLU A 64 4.71 -15.69 20.09
N SER A 65 3.91 -15.85 21.15
CA SER A 65 2.59 -16.48 21.09
C SER A 65 1.56 -15.67 20.28
N TYR A 66 1.74 -14.35 20.16
CA TYR A 66 0.94 -13.49 19.30
C TYR A 66 1.30 -13.73 17.83
N LEU A 67 2.59 -13.71 17.48
CA LEU A 67 3.05 -13.93 16.11
C LEU A 67 2.68 -15.33 15.59
N LEU A 68 2.81 -16.38 16.42
CA LEU A 68 2.36 -17.73 16.06
C LEU A 68 0.84 -17.80 15.77
N LYS A 69 0.02 -17.00 16.47
CA LYS A 69 -1.42 -16.89 16.19
C LYS A 69 -1.71 -16.12 14.91
N VAL A 70 -0.89 -15.12 14.56
CA VAL A 70 -0.98 -14.41 13.27
C VAL A 70 -0.56 -15.34 12.12
N GLU A 71 0.55 -16.08 12.24
CA GLU A 71 0.97 -17.09 11.26
C GLU A 71 -0.12 -18.16 11.05
N GLN A 72 -0.78 -18.62 12.13
CA GLN A 72 -1.90 -19.55 12.06
C GLN A 72 -3.14 -18.93 11.39
N LEU A 73 -3.50 -17.69 11.72
CA LEU A 73 -4.58 -16.92 11.08
C LEU A 73 -4.35 -16.81 9.58
N VAL A 74 -3.15 -16.39 9.18
CA VAL A 74 -2.75 -16.25 7.77
C VAL A 74 -2.88 -17.59 7.06
N SER A 75 -2.39 -18.67 7.67
CA SER A 75 -2.53 -20.03 7.12
C SER A 75 -3.99 -20.48 6.96
N GLN A 76 -4.89 -20.06 7.85
CA GLN A 76 -6.32 -20.40 7.80
C GLN A 76 -7.15 -19.52 6.86
N LEU A 77 -6.70 -18.29 6.59
CA LEU A 77 -7.45 -17.26 5.86
C LEU A 77 -6.77 -16.81 4.54
N ARG A 78 -5.63 -17.43 4.17
CA ARG A 78 -4.84 -17.15 2.95
C ARG A 78 -5.73 -17.00 1.72
N GLY A 79 -5.55 -15.89 0.99
CA GLY A 79 -6.31 -15.56 -0.21
C GLY A 79 -7.70 -14.95 0.01
N LYS A 80 -8.20 -14.84 1.25
CA LYS A 80 -9.44 -14.08 1.52
C LYS A 80 -9.20 -12.57 1.40
N LEU A 81 -10.19 -11.89 0.83
CA LEU A 81 -10.23 -10.43 0.72
C LEU A 81 -11.03 -9.83 1.89
N PHE A 82 -10.55 -8.69 2.39
CA PHE A 82 -11.24 -7.88 3.40
C PHE A 82 -11.25 -6.43 2.95
N VAL A 83 -12.45 -5.90 2.72
CA VAL A 83 -12.68 -4.51 2.30
C VAL A 83 -12.23 -3.56 3.41
N ASP A 84 -11.33 -2.63 3.10
CA ASP A 84 -10.87 -1.61 4.04
C ASP A 84 -12.02 -0.68 4.48
N ARG A 85 -12.18 -0.52 5.79
CA ARG A 85 -13.24 0.30 6.40
C ARG A 85 -12.91 1.78 6.50
N SER A 86 -11.69 2.20 6.14
CA SER A 86 -11.27 3.62 6.10
C SER A 86 -12.07 4.45 5.09
N GLY A 87 -12.69 3.79 4.09
CA GLY A 87 -13.29 4.44 2.93
C GLY A 87 -12.34 4.62 1.74
N SER A 88 -11.10 4.11 1.83
CA SER A 88 -10.12 4.07 0.72
C SER A 88 -10.65 3.35 -0.53
N GLY A 89 -11.55 2.37 -0.34
CA GLY A 89 -12.08 1.53 -1.43
C GLY A 89 -11.11 0.45 -1.91
N VAL A 90 -10.12 0.08 -1.10
CA VAL A 90 -9.10 -0.92 -1.44
C VAL A 90 -9.34 -2.23 -0.67
N ASP A 91 -9.08 -3.36 -1.32
CA ASP A 91 -9.20 -4.69 -0.73
C ASP A 91 -7.87 -5.18 -0.15
N LEU A 92 -7.91 -5.66 1.10
CA LEU A 92 -6.78 -6.29 1.79
C LEU A 92 -6.84 -7.80 1.58
N ARG A 93 -5.86 -8.40 0.90
CA ARG A 93 -5.78 -9.86 0.70
C ARG A 93 -4.90 -10.48 1.79
N ILE A 94 -5.43 -11.42 2.57
CA ILE A 94 -4.61 -12.19 3.53
C ILE A 94 -3.56 -13.01 2.77
N ALA A 95 -2.31 -12.87 3.20
CA ALA A 95 -1.12 -13.25 2.44
C ALA A 95 0.04 -13.52 3.40
N GLY A 96 0.76 -14.62 3.19
CA GLY A 96 2.09 -14.81 3.78
C GLY A 96 3.18 -14.17 2.91
N ILE A 97 4.44 -14.23 3.35
CA ILE A 97 5.59 -13.78 2.54
C ILE A 97 5.65 -14.47 1.16
N ASP A 98 5.31 -15.77 1.12
CA ASP A 98 5.11 -16.60 -0.08
C ASP A 98 4.16 -15.99 -1.14
N ASP A 99 3.20 -15.15 -0.73
CA ASP A 99 2.17 -14.58 -1.61
C ASP A 99 2.56 -13.18 -2.12
N THR A 100 3.81 -12.77 -1.90
CA THR A 100 4.36 -11.44 -2.26
C THR A 100 5.43 -11.53 -3.34
N VAL A 101 5.84 -10.38 -3.87
CA VAL A 101 7.00 -10.23 -4.76
C VAL A 101 8.34 -10.58 -4.10
N TYR A 102 8.38 -10.70 -2.77
CA TYR A 102 9.57 -11.03 -1.98
C TYR A 102 9.63 -12.50 -1.57
N SER A 103 8.78 -13.36 -2.14
CA SER A 103 8.70 -14.80 -1.83
C SER A 103 10.00 -15.58 -2.09
N GLU A 104 10.89 -15.08 -2.94
CA GLU A 104 12.24 -15.64 -3.17
C GLU A 104 13.33 -14.99 -2.29
N ASP A 105 13.04 -13.89 -1.59
CA ASP A 105 13.99 -13.16 -0.72
C ASP A 105 13.64 -13.35 0.77
N THR A 106 14.16 -14.43 1.34
CA THR A 106 13.98 -14.75 2.76
C THR A 106 14.69 -13.77 3.71
N GLU A 107 15.61 -12.93 3.23
CA GLU A 107 16.34 -11.97 4.06
C GLU A 107 15.63 -10.61 4.15
N VAL A 108 14.63 -10.33 3.32
CA VAL A 108 13.92 -9.03 3.34
C VAL A 108 13.12 -8.82 4.62
N VAL A 109 12.43 -9.85 5.13
CA VAL A 109 11.58 -9.75 6.34
C VAL A 109 12.43 -9.54 7.59
N ASP A 110 13.54 -10.28 7.65
CA ASP A 110 14.62 -10.11 8.63
C ASP A 110 15.22 -8.69 8.56
N SER A 111 15.32 -8.11 7.37
CA SER A 111 15.83 -6.75 7.15
C SER A 111 14.84 -5.66 7.58
N TRP A 112 13.54 -5.84 7.35
CA TRP A 112 12.49 -4.96 7.90
C TRP A 112 12.53 -4.96 9.43
N GLY A 113 12.65 -6.15 10.04
CA GLY A 113 12.72 -6.31 11.49
C GLY A 113 13.96 -5.69 12.17
N LYS A 114 15.10 -5.57 11.44
CA LYS A 114 16.38 -5.11 12.01
C LYS A 114 16.78 -3.68 11.69
N PHE A 115 16.35 -3.14 10.55
CA PHE A 115 16.89 -1.86 10.04
C PHE A 115 15.90 -0.70 10.02
N TYR A 116 14.59 -0.99 10.07
CA TYR A 116 13.55 0.04 10.03
C TYR A 116 13.04 0.45 11.41
N LEU A 117 12.89 -0.47 12.37
CA LEU A 117 12.47 -0.11 13.74
C LEU A 117 13.67 0.19 14.67
N PRO A 118 13.51 1.05 15.70
CA PRO A 118 14.56 1.37 16.67
C PRO A 118 15.02 0.22 17.59
N GLN A 119 14.41 -0.96 17.47
CA GLN A 119 14.77 -2.21 18.14
C GLN A 119 14.59 -3.35 17.14
N GLU A 120 15.44 -4.37 17.21
CA GLU A 120 15.28 -5.57 16.38
C GLU A 120 14.02 -6.35 16.82
N VAL A 121 13.15 -6.68 15.86
CA VAL A 121 11.88 -7.39 16.08
C VAL A 121 11.67 -8.51 15.05
N LYS A 122 10.84 -9.51 15.35
CA LYS A 122 10.40 -10.49 14.35
C LYS A 122 9.16 -9.98 13.62
N MET A 123 9.35 -9.53 12.38
CA MET A 123 8.23 -9.19 11.50
C MET A 123 7.49 -10.46 11.01
N CYS A 124 6.16 -10.39 10.97
CA CYS A 124 5.27 -11.39 10.38
C CYS A 124 4.36 -10.73 9.35
N VAL A 125 4.52 -11.08 8.07
CA VAL A 125 3.61 -10.66 7.00
C VAL A 125 2.25 -11.35 7.17
N PHE A 126 1.15 -10.61 7.02
CA PHE A 126 -0.19 -11.15 7.15
C PHE A 126 -1.17 -10.76 6.04
N ALA A 127 -0.90 -9.68 5.29
CA ALA A 127 -1.73 -9.27 4.18
C ALA A 127 -0.93 -8.49 3.12
N VAL A 128 -1.51 -8.34 1.94
CA VAL A 128 -1.07 -7.37 0.92
C VAL A 128 -2.24 -6.50 0.49
N VAL A 129 -1.94 -5.27 0.10
CA VAL A 129 -2.92 -4.33 -0.47
C VAL A 129 -2.81 -4.37 -1.99
N GLU A 130 -3.85 -4.88 -2.66
CA GLU A 130 -3.88 -4.99 -4.12
C GLU A 130 -4.59 -3.78 -4.72
N GLY A 131 -3.81 -2.72 -5.01
CA GLY A 131 -4.30 -1.56 -5.74
C GLY A 131 -4.63 -1.88 -7.21
N PRO A 132 -5.53 -1.12 -7.86
CA PRO A 132 -5.95 -1.35 -9.25
C PRO A 132 -4.83 -1.13 -10.30
N SER A 133 -3.66 -0.63 -9.88
CA SER A 133 -2.42 -0.66 -10.64
C SER A 133 -1.38 -1.48 -9.88
N SER A 134 -0.94 -2.59 -10.47
CA SER A 134 -0.10 -3.62 -9.85
C SER A 134 1.38 -3.25 -9.66
N THR A 135 1.69 -1.97 -9.40
CA THR A 135 3.06 -1.44 -9.39
C THR A 135 3.63 -1.25 -7.99
N THR A 136 2.76 -1.08 -6.98
CA THR A 136 3.13 -0.81 -5.58
C THR A 136 2.17 -1.57 -4.66
N ALA A 137 2.45 -2.86 -4.43
CA ALA A 137 1.70 -3.67 -3.50
C ALA A 137 2.21 -3.44 -2.07
N LEU A 138 1.47 -2.69 -1.26
CA LEU A 138 1.82 -2.43 0.14
C LEU A 138 1.76 -3.75 0.92
N VAL A 139 2.89 -4.22 1.45
CA VAL A 139 2.98 -5.47 2.22
C VAL A 139 2.69 -5.16 3.68
N LEU A 140 1.67 -5.80 4.25
CA LEU A 140 1.25 -5.57 5.63
C LEU A 140 1.83 -6.63 6.56
N MET A 141 2.42 -6.16 7.65
CA MET A 141 3.11 -6.97 8.66
C MET A 141 2.82 -6.49 10.08
N THR A 142 3.18 -7.31 11.06
CA THR A 142 3.12 -6.98 12.50
C THR A 142 4.32 -7.62 13.21
N CYS A 143 4.68 -7.14 14.39
CA CYS A 143 5.73 -7.71 15.23
C CYS A 143 5.24 -7.94 16.67
N GLU A 144 6.15 -8.24 17.59
CA GLU A 144 5.85 -8.56 18.99
C GLU A 144 5.12 -7.43 19.75
N ASP A 145 5.25 -6.18 19.31
CA ASP A 145 4.53 -5.03 19.89
C ASP A 145 3.04 -4.95 19.45
N ARG A 146 2.65 -5.82 18.51
CA ARG A 146 1.30 -6.00 17.94
C ARG A 146 0.76 -4.86 17.09
N LYS A 147 1.59 -3.87 16.74
CA LYS A 147 1.19 -2.82 15.80
C LYS A 147 1.09 -3.33 14.37
N MET A 148 0.37 -2.60 13.54
CA MET A 148 0.22 -2.93 12.13
C MET A 148 1.11 -2.01 11.31
N TYR A 149 1.97 -2.61 10.50
CA TYR A 149 2.92 -1.92 9.63
C TYR A 149 2.62 -2.20 8.16
N GLY A 150 2.88 -1.23 7.30
CA GLY A 150 2.84 -1.39 5.84
C GLY A 150 4.17 -0.99 5.22
N TYR A 151 4.74 -1.83 4.35
CA TYR A 151 5.95 -1.54 3.58
C TYR A 151 5.61 -1.32 2.11
N ASP A 152 5.98 -0.16 1.56
CA ASP A 152 5.58 0.26 0.21
C ASP A 152 6.60 -0.05 -0.89
N GLY A 153 7.83 -0.40 -0.49
CA GLY A 153 8.99 -0.62 -1.35
C GLY A 153 10.18 0.27 -1.00
N GLU A 154 9.96 1.36 -0.26
CA GLU A 154 11.02 2.25 0.24
C GLU A 154 10.97 2.35 1.77
N ASP A 155 9.83 2.76 2.33
CA ASP A 155 9.64 3.06 3.75
C ASP A 155 8.67 2.09 4.46
N LEU A 156 8.78 2.01 5.80
CA LEU A 156 7.89 1.23 6.66
C LEU A 156 6.97 2.17 7.46
N HIS A 157 5.67 2.03 7.30
CA HIS A 157 4.64 2.92 7.85
C HIS A 157 3.91 2.28 9.03
N GLU A 158 3.65 3.01 10.12
CA GLU A 158 2.81 2.54 11.25
C GLU A 158 1.33 2.82 10.90
N VAL A 159 0.63 1.85 10.31
CA VAL A 159 -0.69 2.04 9.66
C VAL A 159 -1.90 1.76 10.55
N ALA A 160 -1.70 1.13 11.72
CA ALA A 160 -2.67 1.07 12.82
C ALA A 160 -1.97 0.66 14.13
N SER A 161 -2.50 1.08 15.28
CA SER A 161 -1.93 0.76 16.59
C SER A 161 -2.11 -0.69 17.02
N ASP A 162 -3.16 -1.38 16.53
CA ASP A 162 -3.31 -2.83 16.63
C ASP A 162 -4.24 -3.41 15.54
N LEU A 163 -4.36 -4.75 15.50
CA LEU A 163 -5.21 -5.47 14.55
C LEU A 163 -6.71 -5.19 14.72
N LYS A 164 -7.19 -4.82 15.93
CA LYS A 164 -8.59 -4.42 16.16
C LYS A 164 -8.85 -3.07 15.51
N GLU A 165 -7.93 -2.12 15.66
CA GLU A 165 -8.01 -0.81 15.01
C GLU A 165 -8.06 -0.95 13.48
N LEU A 166 -7.16 -1.74 12.89
CA LEU A 166 -7.18 -2.04 11.45
C LEU A 166 -8.53 -2.65 11.00
N CYS A 167 -9.15 -3.52 11.80
CA CYS A 167 -10.46 -4.12 11.52
C CYS A 167 -11.66 -3.16 11.72
N PHE A 168 -11.52 -2.12 12.53
CA PHE A 168 -12.61 -1.21 12.89
C PHE A 168 -12.57 0.12 12.13
N LYS A 169 -11.41 0.79 12.12
CA LYS A 169 -11.19 2.08 11.46
C LYS A 169 -10.68 1.92 10.03
N GLY A 170 -10.07 0.78 9.71
CA GLY A 170 -9.34 0.60 8.47
C GLY A 170 -7.87 1.02 8.57
N LEU A 171 -7.24 1.20 7.43
CA LEU A 171 -5.80 1.42 7.29
C LEU A 171 -5.46 2.94 7.23
N GLU A 172 -4.57 3.43 8.11
CA GLU A 172 -4.09 4.82 8.05
C GLU A 172 -2.98 4.96 7.01
N TYR A 173 -3.32 5.42 5.79
CA TYR A 173 -2.35 5.74 4.75
C TYR A 173 -2.72 7.04 4.00
N PRO A 174 -1.76 7.97 3.77
CA PRO A 174 -0.38 7.96 4.27
C PRO A 174 -0.33 8.05 5.80
N ALA A 175 0.50 7.23 6.43
CA ALA A 175 0.56 7.13 7.89
C ALA A 175 1.15 8.39 8.52
N SER A 176 0.63 8.78 9.68
CA SER A 176 1.19 9.87 10.50
C SER A 176 2.61 9.61 11.00
N LYS A 177 3.08 8.36 10.93
CA LYS A 177 4.42 7.94 11.34
C LYS A 177 4.98 6.88 10.40
N SER A 178 6.21 7.13 9.94
CA SER A 178 6.96 6.28 9.01
C SER A 178 8.41 6.15 9.46
N TYR A 179 9.10 5.14 8.94
CA TYR A 179 10.45 4.73 9.29
C TYR A 179 11.23 4.44 8.00
N TYR A 180 12.47 4.94 7.90
CA TYR A 180 13.33 4.70 6.72
C TYR A 180 14.36 3.60 6.97
N HIS A 181 14.95 3.07 5.89
CA HIS A 181 16.01 2.06 5.97
C HIS A 181 17.25 2.58 6.70
N GLY A 182 17.47 2.11 7.93
CA GLY A 182 18.58 2.54 8.79
C GLY A 182 18.17 3.43 9.96
N GLU A 183 16.88 3.73 10.17
CA GLU A 183 16.39 4.43 11.37
C GLU A 183 16.84 3.71 12.66
N ALA A 184 16.99 2.38 12.64
CA ALA A 184 17.59 1.58 13.72
C ALA A 184 18.95 2.09 14.23
N PHE A 185 19.70 2.85 13.42
CA PHE A 185 21.04 3.36 13.74
C PHE A 185 21.10 4.89 13.86
N LYS A 186 19.94 5.58 13.79
CA LYS A 186 19.82 7.05 13.77
C LYS A 186 20.48 7.75 14.96
N ASP A 187 20.38 7.13 16.14
CA ASP A 187 20.90 7.66 17.40
C ASP A 187 22.26 7.04 17.80
N MET A 188 22.89 6.22 16.93
CA MET A 188 24.17 5.57 17.25
C MET A 188 25.34 6.57 17.23
N THR A 189 26.17 6.55 18.27
CA THR A 189 27.32 7.45 18.42
C THR A 189 28.56 7.01 17.63
N ASP A 190 29.51 7.92 17.41
CA ASP A 190 30.79 7.62 16.74
C ASP A 190 31.60 6.52 17.46
N ASP A 191 31.51 6.44 18.80
CA ASP A 191 32.19 5.42 19.60
C ASP A 191 31.53 4.03 19.44
N GLU A 192 30.20 3.96 19.40
CA GLU A 192 29.47 2.72 19.13
C GLU A 192 29.75 2.23 17.70
N TRP A 193 29.72 3.13 16.72
CA TRP A 193 30.18 2.83 15.36
C TRP A 193 31.65 2.39 15.32
N ALA A 194 32.52 2.93 16.17
CA ALA A 194 33.92 2.49 16.27
C ALA A 194 34.05 1.07 16.84
N GLU A 195 33.19 0.64 17.77
CA GLU A 195 33.12 -0.76 18.21
C GLU A 195 32.57 -1.69 17.12
N VAL A 196 31.49 -1.31 16.43
CA VAL A 196 30.93 -2.08 15.30
C VAL A 196 31.99 -2.29 14.20
N ARG A 197 32.77 -1.25 13.87
CA ARG A 197 33.91 -1.32 12.92
C ARG A 197 35.01 -2.29 13.37
N LYS A 198 35.22 -2.48 14.68
CA LYS A 198 36.18 -3.48 15.23
C LYS A 198 35.64 -4.91 15.15
N GLY A 199 34.35 -5.13 14.89
CA GLY A 199 33.74 -6.44 14.67
C GLY A 199 34.29 -7.17 13.44
N ALA A 200 33.95 -8.46 13.31
CA ALA A 200 34.40 -9.28 12.18
C ALA A 200 33.86 -8.78 10.83
N VAL A 201 32.60 -8.32 10.80
CA VAL A 201 31.96 -7.74 9.61
C VAL A 201 32.61 -6.39 9.25
N GLY A 202 32.80 -5.48 10.22
CA GLY A 202 33.47 -4.20 10.00
C GLY A 202 34.88 -4.35 9.41
N LYS A 203 35.69 -5.26 9.97
CA LYS A 203 37.03 -5.61 9.46
C LYS A 203 37.01 -6.26 8.06
N ARG A 204 35.94 -6.96 7.69
CA ARG A 204 35.76 -7.49 6.32
C ARG A 204 35.47 -6.36 5.34
N LEU A 205 34.50 -5.50 5.67
CA LEU A 205 34.05 -4.39 4.84
C LEU A 205 35.15 -3.33 4.61
N ASP A 206 35.91 -2.96 5.64
CA ASP A 206 37.07 -2.07 5.50
C ASP A 206 38.12 -2.64 4.52
N LYS A 207 38.44 -3.93 4.66
CA LYS A 207 39.37 -4.64 3.77
C LYS A 207 38.84 -4.75 2.34
N GLU A 208 37.52 -4.77 2.13
CA GLU A 208 36.88 -4.78 0.81
C GLU A 208 36.84 -3.39 0.18
N HIS A 209 36.52 -2.36 0.96
CA HIS A 209 36.63 -0.96 0.56
C HIS A 209 38.06 -0.59 0.14
N GLN A 210 39.07 -0.96 0.93
CA GLN A 210 40.48 -0.72 0.61
C GLN A 210 40.92 -1.40 -0.71
N LYS A 211 40.42 -2.61 -1.01
CA LYS A 211 40.67 -3.27 -2.31
C LYS A 211 40.04 -2.48 -3.46
N LEU A 212 38.76 -2.11 -3.32
CA LEU A 212 38.01 -1.39 -4.35
C LEU A 212 38.65 -0.03 -4.67
N VAL A 213 38.94 0.76 -3.64
CA VAL A 213 39.64 2.05 -3.78
C VAL A 213 40.99 1.85 -4.46
N LYS A 214 41.78 0.84 -4.08
CA LYS A 214 43.07 0.57 -4.72
C LYS A 214 42.94 0.17 -6.19
N ALA A 215 41.89 -0.57 -6.57
CA ALA A 215 41.66 -0.99 -7.94
C ALA A 215 41.21 0.18 -8.85
N VAL A 216 40.28 1.01 -8.39
CA VAL A 216 39.70 2.10 -9.19
C VAL A 216 40.61 3.34 -9.25
N LYS A 217 41.48 3.55 -8.25
CA LYS A 217 42.31 4.77 -8.13
C LYS A 217 43.16 5.08 -9.36
N SER A 218 43.74 4.09 -10.04
CA SER A 218 44.54 4.35 -11.26
C SER A 218 43.67 4.90 -12.39
N GLN A 219 42.55 4.24 -12.69
CA GLN A 219 41.61 4.65 -13.74
C GLN A 219 40.99 6.03 -13.44
N PHE A 220 40.72 6.34 -12.17
CA PHE A 220 40.26 7.65 -11.77
C PHE A 220 41.32 8.75 -12.01
N LEU A 221 42.58 8.48 -11.68
CA LEU A 221 43.68 9.44 -11.91
C LEU A 221 43.97 9.66 -13.41
N GLU A 222 43.86 8.61 -14.23
CA GLU A 222 43.97 8.69 -15.70
C GLU A 222 42.84 9.53 -16.33
N SER A 223 41.69 9.68 -15.67
CA SER A 223 40.59 10.55 -16.11
C SER A 223 40.75 12.04 -15.73
N LEU A 224 41.84 12.38 -15.02
CA LEU A 224 42.11 13.73 -14.48
C LEU A 224 43.40 14.36 -15.06
N SER A 225 44.02 13.72 -16.06
CA SER A 225 45.28 14.15 -16.71
C SER A 225 45.08 14.59 -18.16
#